data_AF-A0AAU3LY05-F1
#
_entry.id   AF-A0AAU3LY05-F1
#
_cell.length_a   1.000
_cell.length_b   1.000
_cell.length_c   1.000
_cell.angle_alpha   90.00
_cell.angle_beta   90.00
_cell.angle_gamma   90.00
#
_symmetry.space_group_name_H-M   'P 1'
#
loop_
_entity.id
_entity.type
_entity.pdbx_description
1 polymer ?
#
loop_
_entity_poly.entity_id
_entity_poly.type
_entity_poly.pdbx_seq_one_letter_code
_entity_poly.pdbx_strand_id
1 'polypeptide(L)'
;MPTKTIRTVLAATAVTAALVMTGCSSQDTAPSVAGGDGTGESKPQDDDAVRRAWVDCMHKQGQTSVEQDKDGNITFPASGTGVDGPGSANGFDAASKACDAKVPGIHQVQQKGNEKFVEQGRAFVACARKHGYAGIPDPDPKSGILNFPAKSFNTAAWDAIQPACGKLPMPGYSIGQ
;
A
#
# COMPACT_ATOMS: atom_id res chain seq x y z
N MET A 1 15.72 -25.91 77.27
CA MET A 1 16.67 -26.78 76.52
C MET A 1 17.28 -25.96 75.39
N PRO A 2 18.55 -26.22 75.02
CA PRO A 2 19.61 -25.26 74.69
C PRO A 2 19.55 -24.72 73.24
N THR A 3 20.00 -23.48 72.95
CA THR A 3 21.30 -23.11 72.32
C THR A 3 21.51 -23.79 70.94
N LYS A 4 21.84 -23.12 69.81
CA LYS A 4 23.09 -22.37 69.59
C LYS A 4 23.11 -21.76 68.17
N THR A 5 23.69 -20.56 68.12
CA THR A 5 24.30 -19.81 67.01
C THR A 5 25.08 -20.66 66.01
N ILE A 6 25.27 -20.21 64.76
CA ILE A 6 26.58 -19.91 64.15
C ILE A 6 26.44 -19.31 62.73
N ARG A 7 27.28 -18.30 62.51
CA ARG A 7 27.49 -17.43 61.35
C ARG A 7 28.38 -18.09 60.27
N THR A 8 28.07 -17.76 59.02
CA THR A 8 28.94 -17.43 57.87
C THR A 8 30.25 -18.18 57.64
N VAL A 9 30.39 -18.86 56.49
CA VAL A 9 31.65 -18.91 55.69
C VAL A 9 31.31 -19.00 54.20
N LEU A 10 31.94 -18.13 53.39
CA LEU A 10 31.97 -18.14 51.92
C LEU A 10 32.64 -19.41 51.38
N ALA A 11 32.14 -19.94 50.26
CA ALA A 11 32.98 -20.62 49.27
C ALA A 11 32.36 -20.50 47.87
N ALA A 12 33.02 -19.71 47.02
CA ALA A 12 32.77 -19.64 45.59
C ALA A 12 33.28 -20.92 44.92
N THR A 13 32.44 -21.57 44.12
CA THR A 13 32.87 -22.49 43.05
C THR A 13 31.90 -22.34 41.88
N ALA A 14 32.43 -21.84 40.77
CA ALA A 14 31.74 -21.74 39.50
C ALA A 14 31.73 -23.13 38.82
N VAL A 15 30.55 -23.63 38.47
CA VAL A 15 30.37 -24.64 37.41
C VAL A 15 29.08 -24.33 36.64
N THR A 16 29.26 -24.09 35.36
CA THR A 16 28.28 -23.90 34.30
C THR A 16 27.47 -25.18 34.02
N ALA A 17 26.13 -25.08 33.96
CA ALA A 17 25.29 -26.02 33.20
C ALA A 17 23.89 -25.44 32.93
N ALA A 18 23.43 -25.64 31.70
CA ALA A 18 22.25 -25.08 31.05
C ALA A 18 20.91 -25.25 31.78
N LEU A 19 20.17 -24.15 31.94
CA LEU A 19 18.73 -24.15 32.18
C LEU A 19 18.00 -24.15 30.84
N VAL A 20 17.41 -25.30 30.52
CA VAL A 20 16.48 -25.48 29.41
C VAL A 20 15.19 -24.75 29.78
N MET A 21 14.91 -23.64 29.12
CA MET A 21 13.57 -23.04 29.18
C MET A 21 12.63 -23.88 28.31
N THR A 22 11.87 -24.77 28.95
CA THR A 22 10.61 -25.28 28.40
C THR A 22 9.59 -24.15 28.40
N GLY A 23 9.58 -23.38 27.31
CA GLY A 23 8.50 -22.46 27.01
C GLY A 23 7.29 -23.23 26.48
N CYS A 24 6.27 -23.38 27.32
CA CYS A 24 4.90 -23.56 26.87
C CYS A 24 4.47 -22.25 26.17
N SER A 25 4.32 -22.26 24.85
CA SER A 25 3.47 -21.30 24.16
C SER A 25 2.53 -22.07 23.26
N SER A 26 1.25 -21.86 23.49
CA SER A 26 0.12 -22.48 22.83
C SER A 26 0.27 -22.51 21.30
N GLN A 27 -0.14 -23.65 20.78
CA GLN A 27 -0.24 -24.02 19.38
C GLN A 27 -1.27 -23.12 18.67
N ASP A 28 -0.84 -21.94 18.21
CA ASP A 28 -1.50 -21.23 17.12
C ASP A 28 -0.57 -21.31 15.90
N THR A 29 -0.96 -22.14 14.96
CA THR A 29 -0.26 -22.37 13.69
C THR A 29 -0.23 -21.07 12.88
N ALA A 30 0.78 -20.24 13.09
CA ALA A 30 1.14 -19.18 12.16
C ALA A 30 1.73 -19.84 10.89
N PRO A 31 1.28 -19.46 9.67
CA PRO A 31 1.85 -20.02 8.45
C PRO A 31 3.32 -19.61 8.34
N SER A 32 4.18 -20.63 8.23
CA SER A 32 5.59 -20.49 7.89
C SER A 32 5.69 -19.93 6.47
N VAL A 33 6.24 -18.73 6.31
CA VAL A 33 6.74 -18.24 5.02
C VAL A 33 8.26 -18.21 5.09
N ALA A 34 8.86 -19.15 4.37
CA ALA A 34 10.29 -19.38 4.36
C ALA A 34 11.03 -18.25 3.63
N GLY A 35 11.96 -17.60 4.33
CA GLY A 35 13.23 -17.22 3.73
C GLY A 35 14.16 -18.42 3.86
N GLY A 36 14.47 -19.08 2.75
CA GLY A 36 15.34 -20.26 2.71
C GLY A 36 15.70 -20.59 1.27
N ASP A 37 16.99 -20.79 1.06
CA ASP A 37 17.65 -20.98 -0.24
C ASP A 37 16.98 -21.98 -1.17
N GLY A 38 16.77 -21.56 -2.43
CA GLY A 38 16.90 -22.39 -3.64
C GLY A 38 15.88 -23.50 -3.89
N THR A 39 15.30 -23.48 -5.10
CA THR A 39 14.63 -24.62 -5.78
C THR A 39 13.24 -25.07 -5.28
N GLY A 40 12.39 -24.12 -4.92
CA GLY A 40 10.94 -24.34 -4.87
C GLY A 40 10.24 -23.49 -5.93
N GLU A 41 9.46 -24.12 -6.83
CA GLU A 41 8.50 -23.43 -7.69
C GLU A 41 7.61 -22.56 -6.79
N SER A 42 7.80 -21.24 -6.86
CA SER A 42 7.07 -20.31 -6.01
C SER A 42 5.59 -20.49 -6.33
N LYS A 43 4.80 -20.91 -5.34
CA LYS A 43 3.33 -20.95 -5.49
C LYS A 43 2.87 -19.59 -6.03
N PRO A 44 1.98 -19.56 -7.04
CA PRO A 44 1.42 -18.30 -7.51
C PRO A 44 0.86 -17.52 -6.33
N GLN A 45 1.32 -16.29 -6.15
CA GLN A 45 0.76 -15.38 -5.16
C GLN A 45 -0.70 -15.10 -5.53
N ASP A 46 -1.61 -15.20 -4.57
CA ASP A 46 -2.99 -14.77 -4.75
C ASP A 46 -3.03 -13.24 -4.75
N ASP A 47 -2.97 -12.66 -5.95
CA ASP A 47 -2.97 -11.22 -6.16
C ASP A 47 -4.23 -10.54 -5.57
N ASP A 48 -5.37 -11.22 -5.55
CA ASP A 48 -6.60 -10.69 -4.96
C ASP A 48 -6.54 -10.68 -3.43
N ALA A 49 -5.99 -11.71 -2.81
CA ALA A 49 -5.76 -11.72 -1.37
C ALA A 49 -4.80 -10.60 -0.95
N VAL A 50 -3.76 -10.33 -1.73
CA VAL A 50 -2.82 -9.22 -1.49
C VAL A 50 -3.52 -7.88 -1.58
N ARG A 51 -4.36 -7.67 -2.60
CA ARG A 51 -5.13 -6.42 -2.75
C ARG A 51 -6.13 -6.21 -1.62
N ARG A 52 -6.87 -7.25 -1.22
CA ARG A 52 -7.76 -7.17 -0.04
C ARG A 52 -7.01 -6.79 1.23
N ALA A 53 -5.86 -7.43 1.50
CA ALA A 53 -5.06 -7.13 2.67
C ALA A 53 -4.58 -5.66 2.71
N TRP A 54 -4.27 -5.09 1.54
CA TRP A 54 -3.92 -3.68 1.44
C TRP A 54 -5.11 -2.75 1.65
N VAL A 55 -6.28 -3.05 1.06
CA VAL A 55 -7.53 -2.29 1.30
C VAL A 55 -7.90 -2.30 2.79
N ASP A 56 -7.83 -3.46 3.44
CA ASP A 56 -8.08 -3.59 4.88
C ASP A 56 -7.10 -2.75 5.71
N CYS A 57 -5.83 -2.67 5.28
CA CYS A 57 -4.85 -1.81 5.93
C CYS A 57 -5.23 -0.33 5.76
N MET A 58 -5.61 0.09 4.55
CA MET A 58 -6.03 1.47 4.27
C MET A 58 -7.26 1.87 5.11
N HIS A 59 -8.24 0.98 5.26
CA HIS A 59 -9.38 1.19 6.16
C HIS A 59 -8.95 1.41 7.60
N LYS A 60 -7.99 0.62 8.10
CA LYS A 60 -7.41 0.80 9.45
C LYS A 60 -6.63 2.11 9.60
N GLN A 61 -6.14 2.68 8.49
CA GLN A 61 -5.53 4.02 8.45
C GLN A 61 -6.57 5.14 8.28
N GLY A 62 -7.87 4.83 8.32
CA GLY A 62 -8.96 5.81 8.18
C GLY A 62 -9.40 6.08 6.73
N GLN A 63 -8.80 5.39 5.75
CA GLN A 63 -9.13 5.54 4.32
C GLN A 63 -10.25 4.58 3.93
N THR A 64 -11.41 4.70 4.55
CA THR A 64 -12.55 3.77 4.38
C THR A 64 -13.18 3.79 2.98
N SER A 65 -12.88 4.80 2.16
CA SER A 65 -13.37 4.92 0.78
C SER A 65 -12.52 4.18 -0.26
N VAL A 66 -11.44 3.53 0.16
CA VAL A 66 -10.63 2.68 -0.71
C VAL A 66 -11.31 1.33 -0.84
N GLU A 67 -11.56 0.85 -2.06
CA GLU A 67 -12.27 -0.41 -2.31
C GLU A 67 -11.51 -1.28 -3.31
N GLN A 68 -11.87 -2.56 -3.37
CA GLN A 68 -11.49 -3.45 -4.48
C GLN A 68 -12.72 -3.62 -5.37
N ASP A 69 -12.59 -3.29 -6.66
CA ASP A 69 -13.66 -3.47 -7.64
C ASP A 69 -13.88 -4.95 -8.01
N LYS A 70 -14.94 -5.20 -8.78
CA LYS A 70 -15.32 -6.55 -9.26
C LYS A 70 -14.26 -7.22 -10.15
N ASP A 71 -13.35 -6.44 -10.73
CA ASP A 71 -12.28 -6.92 -11.60
C ASP A 71 -10.97 -7.10 -10.80
N GLY A 72 -11.06 -6.94 -9.48
CA GLY A 72 -9.97 -7.10 -8.54
C GLY A 72 -9.09 -5.87 -8.40
N ASN A 73 -9.36 -4.74 -9.04
CA ASN A 73 -8.50 -3.55 -8.95
C ASN A 73 -8.80 -2.73 -7.70
N ILE A 74 -7.78 -2.09 -7.16
CA ILE A 74 -7.96 -1.12 -6.08
C ILE A 74 -8.50 0.19 -6.68
N THR A 75 -9.59 0.70 -6.13
CA THR A 75 -10.22 1.96 -6.52
C THR A 75 -10.35 2.88 -5.32
N PHE A 76 -10.26 4.18 -5.55
CA PHE A 76 -10.54 5.20 -4.54
C PHE A 76 -11.19 6.40 -5.25
N PRO A 77 -12.09 7.14 -4.56
CA PRO A 77 -12.73 8.29 -5.17
C PRO A 77 -11.69 9.33 -5.57
N ALA A 78 -11.82 9.86 -6.79
CA ALA A 78 -11.06 11.02 -7.23
C ALA A 78 -11.54 12.22 -6.41
N SER A 79 -10.81 12.52 -5.32
CA SER A 79 -11.01 13.63 -4.37
C SER A 79 -12.31 13.63 -3.55
N GLY A 80 -12.17 13.38 -2.24
CA GLY A 80 -13.11 13.86 -1.23
C GLY A 80 -12.92 15.36 -0.98
N THR A 81 -14.01 16.11 -0.95
CA THR A 81 -14.10 17.55 -0.69
C THR A 81 -13.77 17.92 0.77
N GLY A 82 -12.54 17.66 1.23
CA GLY A 82 -12.09 18.09 2.55
C GLY A 82 -10.68 17.64 2.85
N VAL A 83 -9.87 18.54 3.40
CA VAL A 83 -8.48 18.27 3.82
C VAL A 83 -8.38 17.22 4.94
N ASP A 84 -9.50 16.85 5.59
CA ASP A 84 -9.53 15.92 6.72
C ASP A 84 -10.60 14.80 6.59
N GLY A 85 -11.20 14.63 5.39
CA GLY A 85 -12.22 13.61 5.16
C GLY A 85 -11.66 12.23 4.77
N PRO A 86 -12.40 11.13 4.96
CA PRO A 86 -12.10 9.86 4.31
C PRO A 86 -12.02 10.08 2.78
N GLY A 87 -10.90 9.70 2.15
CA GLY A 87 -10.64 10.03 0.73
C GLY A 87 -10.06 11.43 0.48
N SER A 88 -9.63 12.14 1.53
CA SER A 88 -8.74 13.30 1.46
C SER A 88 -7.36 12.90 0.94
N ALA A 89 -6.79 13.71 0.04
CA ALA A 89 -5.40 13.59 -0.38
C ALA A 89 -4.41 13.72 0.80
N ASN A 90 -4.80 14.44 1.86
CA ASN A 90 -4.00 14.59 3.08
C ASN A 90 -4.23 13.36 3.99
N GLY A 91 -3.31 12.42 3.92
CA GLY A 91 -3.30 11.19 4.70
C GLY A 91 -3.22 9.93 3.85
N PHE A 92 -3.69 9.98 2.61
CA PHE A 92 -3.62 8.84 1.69
C PHE A 92 -2.18 8.42 1.40
N ASP A 93 -1.27 9.35 1.09
CA ASP A 93 0.14 9.02 0.80
C ASP A 93 0.84 8.37 2.01
N ALA A 94 0.63 8.92 3.21
CA ALA A 94 1.19 8.38 4.44
C ALA A 94 0.60 6.99 4.77
N ALA A 95 -0.73 6.83 4.63
CA ALA A 95 -1.42 5.56 4.82
C ALA A 95 -0.96 4.51 3.81
N SER A 96 -0.88 4.87 2.53
CA SER A 96 -0.39 4.01 1.44
C SER A 96 1.02 3.54 1.75
N LYS A 97 1.96 4.44 2.06
CA LYS A 97 3.34 4.07 2.42
C LYS A 97 3.40 3.13 3.62
N ALA A 98 2.59 3.38 4.65
CA ALA A 98 2.52 2.51 5.82
C ALA A 98 1.95 1.13 5.49
N CYS A 99 0.98 1.05 4.58
CA CYS A 99 0.36 -0.20 4.13
C CYS A 99 1.23 -0.96 3.12
N ASP A 100 1.95 -0.27 2.24
CA ASP A 100 2.92 -0.83 1.30
C ASP A 100 4.03 -1.58 2.04
N ALA A 101 4.51 -1.00 3.15
CA ALA A 101 5.49 -1.65 4.02
C ALA A 101 4.94 -2.87 4.77
N LYS A 102 3.62 -2.96 4.99
CA LYS A 102 2.96 -4.02 5.76
C LYS A 102 2.40 -5.15 4.92
N VAL A 103 2.21 -4.94 3.62
CA VAL A 103 1.60 -5.90 2.70
C VAL A 103 2.64 -6.33 1.66
N PRO A 104 3.41 -7.39 1.92
CA PRO A 104 4.37 -7.92 0.96
C PRO A 104 3.71 -8.23 -0.38
N GLY A 105 4.42 -7.92 -1.46
CA GLY A 105 3.97 -8.21 -2.82
C GLY A 105 2.96 -7.21 -3.40
N ILE A 106 2.44 -6.24 -2.62
CA ILE A 106 1.47 -5.27 -3.14
C ILE A 106 2.02 -4.45 -4.30
N HIS A 107 3.29 -4.05 -4.27
CA HIS A 107 3.91 -3.34 -5.38
C HIS A 107 3.93 -4.18 -6.67
N GLN A 108 4.25 -5.48 -6.59
CA GLN A 108 4.16 -6.34 -7.78
C GLN A 108 2.71 -6.46 -8.28
N VAL A 109 1.74 -6.54 -7.38
CA VAL A 109 0.33 -6.68 -7.76
C VAL A 109 -0.26 -5.41 -8.35
N GLN A 110 0.07 -4.24 -7.80
CA GLN A 110 -0.38 -2.95 -8.33
C GLN A 110 0.30 -2.62 -9.67
N GLN A 111 1.52 -3.09 -9.90
CA GLN A 111 2.23 -2.89 -11.18
C GLN A 111 1.73 -3.84 -12.28
N LYS A 112 1.16 -5.01 -11.91
CA LYS A 112 0.50 -5.90 -12.87
C LYS A 112 -0.75 -5.21 -13.42
N GLY A 113 -0.72 -4.89 -14.72
CA GLY A 113 -1.80 -4.19 -15.41
C GLY A 113 -1.52 -2.72 -15.72
N ASN A 114 -0.35 -2.19 -15.35
CA ASN A 114 0.05 -0.82 -15.65
C ASN A 114 0.03 -0.47 -17.14
N GLU A 115 0.30 -1.42 -18.03
CA GLU A 115 0.21 -1.20 -19.47
C GLU A 115 -1.18 -0.71 -19.91
N LYS A 116 -2.24 -1.26 -19.30
CA LYS A 116 -3.63 -0.85 -19.55
C LYS A 116 -3.89 0.56 -19.02
N PHE A 117 -3.35 0.91 -17.84
CA PHE A 117 -3.47 2.27 -17.29
C PHE A 117 -2.73 3.29 -18.15
N VAL A 118 -1.55 2.95 -18.68
CA VAL A 118 -0.81 3.82 -19.59
C VAL A 118 -1.56 4.02 -20.91
N GLU A 119 -2.16 2.95 -21.47
CA GLU A 119 -2.99 3.07 -22.67
C GLU A 119 -4.24 3.93 -22.44
N GLN A 120 -4.94 3.73 -21.32
CA GLN A 120 -6.09 4.54 -20.92
C GLN A 120 -5.73 6.01 -20.73
N GLY A 121 -4.61 6.29 -20.05
CA GLY A 121 -4.11 7.66 -19.88
C GLY A 121 -3.80 8.33 -21.22
N ARG A 122 -3.20 7.61 -22.17
CA ARG A 122 -2.96 8.13 -23.53
C ARG A 122 -4.25 8.42 -24.28
N ALA A 123 -5.24 7.54 -24.19
CA ALA A 123 -6.54 7.74 -24.81
C ALA A 123 -7.27 8.96 -24.23
N PHE A 124 -7.24 9.13 -22.91
CA PHE A 124 -7.82 10.29 -22.23
C PHE A 124 -7.13 11.59 -22.67
N VAL A 125 -5.79 11.62 -22.69
CA VAL A 125 -5.01 12.79 -23.12
C VAL A 125 -5.28 13.16 -24.58
N ALA A 126 -5.37 12.16 -25.48
CA ALA A 126 -5.73 12.40 -26.86
C ALA A 126 -7.13 13.03 -27.00
N CYS A 127 -8.11 12.55 -26.22
CA CYS A 127 -9.44 13.16 -26.14
C CYS A 127 -9.36 14.60 -25.62
N ALA A 128 -8.69 14.81 -24.50
CA ALA A 128 -8.57 16.12 -23.86
C ALA A 128 -7.97 17.18 -24.81
N ARG A 129 -6.91 16.83 -25.54
CA ARG A 129 -6.28 17.70 -26.55
C ARG A 129 -7.24 18.03 -27.68
N LYS A 130 -7.97 17.04 -28.20
CA LYS A 130 -8.98 17.23 -29.24
C LYS A 130 -10.11 18.16 -28.80
N HIS A 131 -10.42 18.18 -27.49
CA HIS A 131 -11.51 18.96 -26.90
C HIS A 131 -11.05 20.24 -26.20
N GLY A 132 -9.83 20.73 -26.49
CA GLY A 132 -9.39 22.08 -26.11
C GLY A 132 -8.40 22.16 -24.95
N TYR A 133 -8.04 21.04 -24.32
CA TYR A 133 -6.98 20.99 -23.32
C TYR A 133 -5.64 20.59 -23.95
N ALA A 134 -5.10 21.46 -24.81
CA ALA A 134 -3.82 21.21 -25.50
C ALA A 134 -2.63 21.03 -24.55
N GLY A 135 -2.62 21.76 -23.43
CA GLY A 135 -1.54 21.76 -22.42
C GLY A 135 -1.59 20.61 -21.40
N ILE A 136 -2.47 19.62 -21.59
CA ILE A 136 -2.51 18.46 -20.69
C ILE A 136 -1.20 17.65 -20.83
N PRO A 137 -0.54 17.27 -19.70
CA PRO A 137 0.68 16.47 -19.75
C PRO A 137 0.39 15.07 -20.31
N ASP A 138 1.42 14.43 -20.85
CA ASP A 138 1.34 13.00 -21.17
C ASP A 138 1.37 12.16 -19.89
N PRO A 139 0.76 10.96 -19.90
CA PRO A 139 0.84 10.05 -18.77
C PRO A 139 2.26 9.52 -18.61
N ASP A 140 2.67 9.28 -17.36
CA ASP A 140 3.90 8.59 -17.05
C ASP A 140 3.91 7.20 -17.72
N PRO A 141 4.99 6.84 -18.43
CA PRO A 141 5.02 5.63 -19.27
C PRO A 141 5.00 4.32 -18.49
N LYS A 142 5.17 4.36 -17.15
CA LYS A 142 5.16 3.17 -16.28
C LYS A 142 3.87 3.05 -15.49
N SER A 143 3.27 4.17 -15.09
CA SER A 143 2.12 4.19 -14.17
C SER A 143 0.82 4.68 -14.82
N GLY A 144 0.90 5.36 -15.96
CA GLY A 144 -0.27 5.95 -16.61
C GLY A 144 -0.77 7.25 -15.96
N ILE A 145 -0.09 7.73 -14.89
CA ILE A 145 -0.50 8.89 -14.10
C ILE A 145 -0.12 10.19 -14.81
N LEU A 146 -1.03 11.16 -14.83
CA LEU A 146 -0.77 12.52 -15.29
C LEU A 146 -0.07 13.32 -14.19
N ASN A 147 1.14 13.82 -14.45
CA ASN A 147 1.84 14.69 -13.51
C ASN A 147 1.77 16.13 -13.99
N PHE A 148 0.96 16.95 -13.34
CA PHE A 148 0.85 18.38 -13.63
C PHE A 148 1.91 19.15 -12.83
N PRO A 149 2.84 19.88 -13.48
CA PRO A 149 3.69 20.83 -12.80
C PRO A 149 2.89 21.85 -11.99
N ALA A 150 3.48 22.44 -10.95
CA ALA A 150 2.85 23.48 -10.16
C ALA A 150 2.32 24.60 -11.07
N LYS A 151 1.08 25.06 -10.80
CA LYS A 151 0.37 26.10 -11.57
C LYS A 151 0.05 25.77 -13.04
N SER A 152 0.30 24.53 -13.49
CA SER A 152 -0.04 24.11 -14.87
C SER A 152 -1.45 23.54 -15.01
N PHE A 153 -2.08 23.14 -13.90
CA PHE A 153 -3.43 22.58 -13.92
C PHE A 153 -4.45 23.68 -14.24
N ASN A 154 -5.02 23.61 -15.44
CA ASN A 154 -6.08 24.49 -15.88
C ASN A 154 -7.45 23.86 -15.58
N THR A 155 -8.10 24.31 -14.51
CA THR A 155 -9.42 23.84 -14.08
C THR A 155 -10.50 24.05 -15.14
N ALA A 156 -10.55 25.22 -15.78
CA ALA A 156 -11.55 25.51 -16.80
C ALA A 156 -11.41 24.59 -18.03
N ALA A 157 -10.18 24.31 -18.46
CA ALA A 157 -9.94 23.36 -19.55
C ALA A 157 -10.25 21.91 -19.14
N TRP A 158 -9.97 21.54 -17.89
CA TRP A 158 -10.32 20.24 -17.33
C TRP A 158 -11.83 20.01 -17.28
N ASP A 159 -12.59 21.02 -16.83
CA ASP A 159 -14.05 20.96 -16.75
C ASP A 159 -14.69 20.90 -18.15
N ALA A 160 -14.15 21.67 -19.09
CA ALA A 160 -14.65 21.71 -20.47
C ALA A 160 -14.54 20.36 -21.21
N ILE A 161 -13.54 19.54 -20.88
CA ILE A 161 -13.37 18.21 -21.50
C ILE A 161 -14.25 17.13 -20.86
N GLN A 162 -14.77 17.31 -19.65
CA GLN A 162 -15.52 16.27 -18.92
C GLN A 162 -16.71 15.69 -19.71
N PRO A 163 -17.57 16.50 -20.38
CA PRO A 163 -18.71 15.95 -21.11
C PRO A 163 -18.32 15.00 -22.26
N ALA A 164 -17.16 15.25 -22.88
CA ALA A 164 -16.66 14.47 -24.01
C ALA A 164 -15.77 13.30 -23.57
N CYS A 165 -14.86 13.55 -22.62
CA CYS A 165 -13.78 12.64 -22.25
C CYS A 165 -14.05 11.87 -20.94
N GLY A 166 -15.01 12.31 -20.11
CA GLY A 166 -15.34 11.66 -18.83
C GLY A 166 -15.97 10.27 -18.97
N LYS A 167 -16.30 9.84 -20.20
CA LYS A 167 -16.71 8.46 -20.50
C LYS A 167 -15.53 7.48 -20.59
N LEU A 168 -14.31 8.00 -20.73
CA LEU A 168 -13.09 7.20 -20.71
C LEU A 168 -12.66 6.97 -19.26
N PRO A 169 -11.97 5.85 -18.95
CA PRO A 169 -11.32 5.68 -17.66
C PRO A 169 -10.41 6.88 -17.36
N MET A 170 -10.72 7.61 -16.29
CA MET A 170 -9.96 8.79 -15.92
C MET A 170 -8.60 8.32 -15.34
N PRO A 171 -7.47 8.76 -15.91
CA PRO A 171 -6.18 8.44 -15.33
C PRO A 171 -6.04 9.09 -13.96
N GLY A 172 -5.29 8.45 -13.06
CA GLY A 172 -4.82 9.13 -11.86
C GLY A 172 -4.02 10.37 -12.23
N TYR A 173 -4.08 11.42 -11.41
CA TYR A 173 -3.29 12.62 -11.62
C TYR A 173 -2.72 13.17 -10.32
N SER A 174 -1.58 13.84 -10.43
CA SER A 174 -0.95 14.58 -9.35
C SER A 174 -0.72 16.03 -9.79
N ILE A 175 -0.81 16.97 -8.86
CA ILE A 175 -0.50 18.38 -9.09
C ILE A 175 0.68 18.72 -8.20
N GLY A 176 1.78 19.16 -8.80
CA GLY A 176 2.95 19.63 -8.07
C GLY A 176 2.58 20.78 -7.13
N GLN A 177 3.12 20.74 -5.91
CA GLN A 177 2.98 21.82 -4.94
C GLN A 177 3.79 23.06 -5.33
#